data_AF-A0A7W0MG67-F1
#
_entry.id   AF-A0A7W0MG67-F1
#
_cell.length_a   1.000
_cell.length_b   1.000
_cell.length_c   1.000
_cell.angle_alpha   90.00
_cell.angle_beta   90.00
_cell.angle_gamma   90.00
#
_symmetry.space_group_name_H-M   'P 1'
#
loop_
_entity.id
_entity.type
_entity.pdbx_description
1 polymer ?
#
loop_
_entity_poly.entity_id
_entity_poly.type
_entity_poly.pdbx_seq_one_letter_code
_entity_poly.pdbx_strand_id
1 'polypeptide(L)'
;LEGEMQAHVSGQKQQYTKLVRRLLSEVQQAQTGGTPKVDLTVATYALFGMMNWIYNWYDPAGALSVNGLVDNITRLFLNGFLAGADCEEIQFTPRAARTERLSVWRAPQT
;
A
#
# COMPACT_ATOMS: atom_id res chain seq x y z
N LEU A 1 8.61 -3.23 -32.68
CA LEU A 1 8.74 -2.04 -31.81
C LEU A 1 8.10 -2.23 -30.43
N GLU A 2 7.16 -3.17 -30.24
CA GLU A 2 6.50 -3.41 -28.94
C GLU A 2 7.38 -4.08 -27.87
N GLY A 3 8.30 -4.97 -28.27
CA GLY A 3 9.13 -5.74 -27.33
C GLY A 3 10.18 -4.94 -26.56
N GLU A 4 10.80 -3.93 -27.20
CA GLU A 4 11.86 -3.12 -26.56
C GLU A 4 11.30 -2.14 -25.52
N MET A 5 10.12 -1.58 -25.78
CA MET A 5 9.43 -0.67 -24.85
C MET A 5 8.88 -1.43 -23.64
N GLN A 6 8.34 -2.64 -23.85
CA GLN A 6 7.90 -3.51 -22.77
C GLN A 6 9.07 -4.00 -21.89
N ALA A 7 10.23 -4.30 -22.50
CA ALA A 7 11.44 -4.67 -21.78
C ALA A 7 11.98 -3.53 -20.91
N HIS A 8 11.99 -2.29 -21.42
CA HIS A 8 12.46 -1.12 -20.68
C HIS A 8 11.60 -0.83 -19.43
N VAL A 9 10.27 -0.85 -19.59
CA VAL A 9 9.33 -0.66 -18.46
C VAL A 9 9.45 -1.78 -17.43
N SER A 10 9.69 -3.01 -17.88
CA SER A 10 9.85 -4.17 -17.00
C SER A 10 11.15 -4.09 -16.18
N GLY A 11 12.25 -3.64 -16.79
CA GLY A 11 13.53 -3.44 -16.11
C GLY A 11 13.45 -2.38 -15.00
N GLN A 12 12.81 -1.25 -15.26
CA GLN A 12 12.61 -0.19 -14.27
C GLN A 12 11.76 -0.67 -13.08
N LYS A 13 10.64 -1.36 -13.35
CA LYS A 13 9.77 -1.94 -12.31
C LYS A 13 10.54 -2.90 -11.38
N GLN A 14 11.40 -3.74 -11.95
CA GLN A 14 12.24 -4.65 -11.16
C GLN A 14 13.24 -3.91 -10.29
N GLN A 15 13.86 -2.84 -10.79
CA GLN A 15 14.83 -2.04 -10.02
C GLN A 15 14.17 -1.39 -8.81
N TYR A 16 13.02 -0.74 -8.99
CA TYR A 16 12.27 -0.12 -7.88
C TYR A 16 11.80 -1.16 -6.86
N THR A 17 11.31 -2.31 -7.33
CA THR A 17 10.87 -3.40 -6.44
C THR A 17 12.03 -3.92 -5.58
N LYS A 18 13.21 -4.13 -6.18
CA LYS A 18 14.40 -4.56 -5.45
C LYS A 18 14.84 -3.52 -4.42
N LEU A 19 14.81 -2.23 -4.77
CA LEU A 19 15.19 -1.15 -3.88
C LEU A 19 14.25 -1.06 -2.67
N VAL A 20 12.94 -1.03 -2.90
CA VAL A 20 11.95 -0.95 -1.81
C VAL A 20 12.04 -2.18 -0.91
N ARG A 21 12.10 -3.39 -1.49
CA ARG A 21 12.26 -4.63 -0.73
C ARG A 21 13.50 -4.60 0.16
N ARG A 22 14.62 -4.07 -0.35
CA ARG A 22 15.86 -3.92 0.43
C ARG A 22 15.65 -2.97 1.60
N LEU A 23 15.08 -1.79 1.38
CA LEU A 23 14.82 -0.81 2.45
C LEU A 23 13.91 -1.39 3.55
N LEU A 24 12.84 -2.09 3.16
CA LEU A 24 11.94 -2.74 4.11
C LEU A 24 12.63 -3.84 4.92
N SER A 25 13.56 -4.58 4.30
CA SER A 25 14.40 -5.57 4.99
C SER A 25 15.32 -4.91 6.02
N GLU A 26 15.96 -3.79 5.66
CA GLU A 26 16.83 -3.04 6.58
C GLU A 26 16.03 -2.51 7.80
N VAL A 27 14.83 -1.96 7.55
CA VAL A 27 13.93 -1.51 8.62
C VAL A 27 13.48 -2.68 9.52
N GLN A 28 13.17 -3.83 8.93
CA GLN A 28 12.75 -5.01 9.68
C GLN A 28 13.88 -5.59 10.54
N GLN A 29 15.12 -5.58 10.05
CA GLN A 29 16.31 -6.02 10.80
C GLN A 29 16.70 -5.07 11.93
N ALA A 30 16.43 -3.77 11.78
CA ALA A 30 16.70 -2.78 12.83
C ALA A 30 15.77 -2.91 14.04
N GLN A 31 14.64 -3.61 13.91
CA GLN A 31 13.75 -3.90 15.03
C GLN A 31 14.34 -4.99 15.93
N THR A 32 14.70 -4.60 17.15
CA THR A 32 15.28 -5.52 18.13
C THR A 32 14.17 -6.40 18.74
N GLY A 33 14.15 -7.70 18.40
CA GLY A 33 13.31 -8.70 19.10
C GLY A 33 11.95 -9.04 18.47
N GLY A 34 11.60 -8.50 17.30
CA GLY A 34 10.35 -8.86 16.60
C GLY A 34 10.58 -9.94 15.53
N THR A 35 9.84 -11.05 15.57
CA THR A 35 9.76 -11.94 14.41
C THR A 35 9.18 -11.17 13.22
N PRO A 36 9.76 -11.28 12.02
CA PRO A 36 9.24 -10.62 10.83
C PRO A 36 7.84 -11.17 10.49
N LYS A 37 6.77 -10.43 10.83
CA LYS A 37 5.39 -10.91 10.63
C LYS A 37 4.78 -10.57 9.27
N VAL A 38 5.32 -9.56 8.56
CA VAL A 38 4.85 -9.19 7.21
C VAL A 38 5.89 -9.60 6.17
N ASP A 39 5.43 -10.35 5.15
CA ASP A 39 6.27 -10.71 4.01
C ASP A 39 6.71 -9.46 3.23
N LEU A 40 8.01 -9.35 2.95
CA LEU A 40 8.59 -8.18 2.29
C LEU A 40 8.04 -7.95 0.88
N THR A 41 7.65 -9.01 0.18
CA THR A 41 7.04 -8.93 -1.16
C THR A 41 5.68 -8.28 -1.06
N VAL A 42 4.84 -8.76 -0.14
CA VAL A 42 3.51 -8.23 0.14
C VAL A 42 3.60 -6.77 0.55
N ALA A 43 4.49 -6.42 1.49
CA ALA A 43 4.70 -5.05 1.93
C ALA A 43 5.15 -4.12 0.78
N THR A 44 6.05 -4.59 -0.08
CA THR A 44 6.53 -3.83 -1.24
C THR A 44 5.40 -3.51 -2.22
N TYR A 45 4.61 -4.52 -2.59
CA TYR A 45 3.50 -4.31 -3.52
C TYR A 45 2.35 -3.51 -2.90
N ALA A 46 2.09 -3.67 -1.60
CA ALA A 46 1.13 -2.84 -0.88
C ALA A 46 1.55 -1.37 -0.85
N LEU A 47 2.83 -1.07 -0.61
CA LEU A 47 3.38 0.29 -0.67
C LEU A 47 3.16 0.91 -2.05
N PHE A 48 3.55 0.19 -3.12
CA PHE A 48 3.30 0.65 -4.48
C PHE A 48 1.81 0.84 -4.76
N GLY A 49 0.94 -0.05 -4.28
CA GLY A 49 -0.50 0.08 -4.42
C GLY A 49 -1.02 1.39 -3.82
N MET A 50 -0.64 1.70 -2.58
CA MET A 50 -1.04 2.95 -1.93
C MET A 50 -0.53 4.16 -2.72
N MET A 51 0.76 4.19 -3.08
CA MET A 51 1.35 5.32 -3.80
C MET A 51 0.73 5.53 -5.19
N ASN A 52 0.54 4.43 -5.93
CA ASN A 52 -0.02 4.48 -7.28
C ASN A 52 -1.49 4.86 -7.25
N TRP A 53 -2.24 4.64 -6.18
CA TRP A 53 -3.64 5.01 -6.16
C TRP A 53 -3.87 6.50 -5.84
N ILE A 54 -2.92 7.17 -5.18
CA ILE A 54 -3.02 8.57 -4.71
C ILE A 54 -3.54 9.51 -5.81
N TYR A 55 -2.99 9.43 -7.03
CA TYR A 55 -3.35 10.36 -8.09
C TYR A 55 -4.83 10.29 -8.53
N ASN A 56 -5.52 9.17 -8.27
CA ASN A 56 -6.92 8.99 -8.67
C ASN A 56 -7.89 9.72 -7.73
N TRP A 57 -7.50 9.97 -6.48
CA TRP A 57 -8.43 10.49 -5.46
C TRP A 57 -7.91 11.72 -4.73
N TYR A 58 -6.61 12.00 -4.76
CA TYR A 58 -6.03 13.14 -4.08
C TYR A 58 -6.25 14.42 -4.89
N ASP A 59 -6.85 15.42 -4.25
CA ASP A 59 -7.02 16.77 -4.78
C ASP A 59 -6.02 17.73 -4.11
N PRO A 60 -5.05 18.29 -4.86
CA PRO A 60 -4.05 19.21 -4.31
C PRO A 60 -4.63 20.57 -3.90
N ALA A 61 -5.84 20.94 -4.37
CA ALA A 61 -6.54 22.15 -3.95
C ALA A 61 -7.49 21.91 -2.75
N GLY A 62 -7.57 20.67 -2.27
CA GLY A 62 -8.41 20.29 -1.15
C GLY A 62 -7.87 20.69 0.22
N ALA A 63 -8.57 20.26 1.28
CA ALA A 63 -8.21 20.56 2.66
C ALA A 63 -6.96 19.82 3.17
N LEU A 64 -6.58 18.72 2.51
CA LEU A 64 -5.40 17.93 2.86
C LEU A 64 -4.20 18.41 2.05
N SER A 65 -3.18 18.93 2.73
CA SER A 65 -1.93 19.33 2.08
C SER A 65 -1.08 18.13 1.65
N VAL A 66 -0.19 18.32 0.68
CA VAL A 66 0.73 17.27 0.19
C VAL A 66 1.58 16.72 1.33
N ASN A 67 2.13 17.59 2.18
CA ASN A 67 2.93 17.16 3.33
C ASN A 67 2.09 16.36 4.33
N GLY A 68 0.84 16.79 4.57
CA GLY A 68 -0.10 16.06 5.42
C GLY A 68 -0.45 14.68 4.84
N LEU A 69 -0.60 14.57 3.52
CA LEU A 69 -0.80 13.28 2.85
C LEU A 69 0.40 12.36 3.04
N VAL A 70 1.62 12.85 2.78
CA VAL A 70 2.86 12.08 2.94
C VAL A 70 2.99 11.55 4.36
N ASP A 71 2.82 12.42 5.36
CA ASP A 71 2.87 12.03 6.77
C ASP A 71 1.84 10.95 7.11
N ASN A 72 0.60 11.09 6.64
CA ASN A 72 -0.45 10.11 6.89
C ASN A 72 -0.18 8.76 6.23
N ILE A 73 0.24 8.74 4.96
CA ILE A 73 0.56 7.51 4.23
C ILE A 73 1.76 6.80 4.86
N THR A 74 2.83 7.54 5.18
CA THR A 74 4.02 6.99 5.82
C THR A 74 3.69 6.41 7.20
N ARG A 75 2.94 7.13 8.03
CA ARG A 75 2.49 6.63 9.34
C ARG A 75 1.61 5.40 9.21
N LEU A 76 0.62 5.41 8.33
CA LEU A 76 -0.30 4.29 8.11
C LEU A 76 0.48 3.03 7.69
N PHE A 77 1.36 3.16 6.70
CA PHE A 77 2.14 2.05 6.19
C PHE A 77 3.13 1.51 7.22
N LEU A 78 3.95 2.38 7.82
CA LEU A 78 4.97 1.94 8.79
C LEU A 78 4.34 1.39 10.06
N ASN A 79 3.25 1.98 10.56
CA ASN A 79 2.54 1.41 11.70
C ASN A 79 2.02 0.01 11.35
N GLY A 80 1.39 -0.21 10.20
CA GLY A 80 0.95 -1.55 9.81
C GLY A 80 2.11 -2.54 9.59
N PHE A 81 3.20 -2.07 8.99
CA PHE A 81 4.38 -2.89 8.69
C PHE A 81 5.17 -3.29 9.94
N LEU A 82 5.27 -2.39 10.94
CA LEU A 82 6.02 -2.59 12.18
C LEU A 82 5.14 -3.18 13.31
N ALA A 83 3.88 -2.75 13.44
CA ALA A 83 2.96 -3.17 14.51
C ALA A 83 2.43 -4.60 14.36
N GLY A 84 2.86 -5.34 13.33
CA GLY A 84 2.73 -6.79 13.31
C GLY A 84 3.23 -7.45 14.60
N ALA A 85 4.05 -6.79 15.43
CA ALA A 85 4.43 -7.23 16.77
C ALA A 85 3.25 -7.58 17.71
N ASP A 86 2.19 -6.76 17.76
CA ASP A 86 1.14 -6.83 18.81
C ASP A 86 -0.30 -6.96 18.28
N CYS A 87 -0.50 -7.09 16.96
CA CYS A 87 -1.84 -7.31 16.42
C CYS A 87 -2.29 -8.76 16.73
N GLU A 88 -3.19 -8.91 17.71
CA GLU A 88 -3.99 -10.14 17.87
C GLU A 88 -4.56 -10.54 16.50
N GLU A 89 -4.62 -11.85 16.23
CA GLU A 89 -5.25 -12.40 15.02
C GLU A 89 -6.58 -11.66 14.75
N ILE A 90 -6.62 -10.87 13.67
CA ILE A 90 -7.87 -10.28 13.21
C ILE A 90 -8.72 -11.45 12.72
N GLN A 91 -9.56 -12.00 13.60
CA GLN A 91 -10.55 -13.01 13.26
C GLN A 91 -11.58 -12.38 12.33
N PHE A 92 -11.32 -12.49 11.02
CA PHE A 92 -12.32 -12.19 10.01
C PHE A 92 -13.36 -13.31 10.03
N THR A 93 -14.28 -13.27 10.99
CA THR A 93 -15.54 -14.00 10.87
C THR A 93 -16.38 -13.26 9.84
N PRO A 94 -16.70 -13.84 8.67
CA PRO A 94 -17.57 -13.19 7.73
C PRO A 94 -18.94 -13.09 8.38
N ARG A 95 -19.28 -11.92 8.95
CA ARG A 95 -20.64 -11.66 9.38
C ARG A 95 -21.49 -11.69 8.12
N ALA A 96 -22.40 -12.67 8.03
CA ALA A 96 -23.27 -12.87 6.88
C ALA A 96 -23.74 -11.51 6.33
N ALA A 97 -23.38 -11.26 5.07
CA ALA A 97 -23.48 -9.95 4.45
C ALA A 97 -24.92 -9.43 4.54
N ARG A 98 -25.14 -8.42 5.39
CA ARG A 98 -26.28 -7.53 5.20
C ARG A 98 -25.98 -6.78 3.91
N THR A 99 -26.70 -7.08 2.85
CA THR A 99 -26.62 -6.35 1.57
C THR A 99 -27.07 -4.91 1.78
N GLU A 100 -26.19 -4.07 2.32
CA GLU A 100 -26.36 -2.63 2.28
C GLU A 100 -25.85 -2.16 0.91
N ARG A 101 -26.79 -1.69 0.08
CA ARG A 101 -26.49 -1.08 -1.22
C ARG A 101 -25.81 0.28 -1.00
N LEU A 102 -24.53 0.26 -0.68
CA LEU A 102 -23.68 1.45 -0.63
C LEU A 102 -22.74 1.44 -1.85
N SER A 103 -23.30 1.69 -3.03
CA SER A 103 -22.51 2.05 -4.21
C SER A 103 -22.78 3.53 -4.53
N VAL A 104 -21.89 4.41 -4.05
CA VAL A 104 -21.88 5.86 -4.35
C VAL A 104 -21.59 6.13 -5.85
N TRP A 105 -21.08 5.13 -6.58
CA TRP A 105 -20.57 5.28 -7.96
C TRP A 105 -21.47 4.69 -9.06
N ARG A 106 -22.80 4.79 -8.93
CA ARG A 106 -23.71 4.61 -10.07
C ARG A 106 -24.71 5.76 -10.12
N ALA A 107 -24.38 6.81 -10.89
CA ALA A 107 -25.40 7.76 -11.33
C ALA A 107 -26.36 7.05 -12.31
N PRO A 108 -27.67 7.34 -12.28
CA PRO A 108 -28.61 6.81 -13.25
C PRO A 108 -28.31 7.45 -14.62
N GLN A 109 -28.01 6.62 -15.62
CA GLN A 109 -28.08 7.02 -17.02
C GLN A 109 -29.58 7.18 -17.34
N THR A 110 -30.00 8.41 -17.63
CA THR A 110 -31.32 8.71 -18.21
C THR A 110 -31.45 8.12 -19.60
#